data_AF-A0A0Q6ZUW8-F1
#
_entry.id   AF-A0A0Q6ZUW8-F1
#
_cell.length_a   1.000
_cell.length_b   1.000
_cell.length_c   1.000
_cell.angle_alpha   90.00
_cell.angle_beta   90.00
_cell.angle_gamma   90.00
#
_symmetry.space_group_name_H-M   'P 1'
#
loop_
_entity.id
_entity.type
_entity.pdbx_description
1 polymer ?
#
loop_
_entity_poly.entity_id
_entity_poly.type
_entity_poly.pdbx_seq_one_letter_code
_entity_poly.pdbx_strand_id
1 'polypeptide(L)'
;MMGRFASVTSGRLALGPACVVLLMTSAAFAQDAKVGAVQRQVSGAEARVVKALSAKDSKTLSAIGSELGKIIEAALQRREDGGSVSACDMAAHSLAFVAVSAADGVISKGEARKLLMDDALAASSDFQKDMQACDKLAGKPAAGHTSVGKALRAL
;
A
#
# COMPACT_ATOMS: atom_id res chain seq x y z
N MET A 1 34.21 -49.57 -57.80
CA MET A 1 35.23 -48.55 -57.54
C MET A 1 34.77 -47.71 -56.36
N MET A 2 35.64 -47.58 -55.36
CA MET A 2 35.39 -46.91 -54.07
C MET A 2 35.43 -45.39 -54.23
N GLY A 3 34.61 -44.66 -53.48
CA GLY A 3 34.70 -43.20 -53.34
C GLY A 3 33.86 -42.69 -52.16
N ARG A 4 34.54 -42.40 -51.04
CA ARG A 4 34.01 -41.77 -49.82
C ARG A 4 33.58 -40.31 -50.10
N PHE A 5 32.64 -39.76 -49.34
CA PHE A 5 32.84 -38.68 -48.35
C PHE A 5 31.49 -38.24 -47.74
N ALA A 6 31.49 -38.04 -46.43
CA ALA A 6 30.36 -37.64 -45.62
C ALA A 6 30.02 -36.15 -45.77
N SER A 7 28.75 -35.81 -45.63
CA SER A 7 28.30 -34.50 -45.17
C SER A 7 27.10 -34.72 -44.25
N VAL A 8 27.25 -34.26 -43.02
CA VAL A 8 26.25 -34.25 -41.95
C VAL A 8 25.43 -32.97 -42.11
N THR A 9 24.13 -33.10 -42.34
CA THR A 9 23.17 -32.03 -42.04
C THR A 9 21.92 -32.63 -41.41
N SER A 10 21.84 -32.49 -40.08
CA SER A 10 20.71 -32.88 -39.26
C SER A 10 19.48 -32.02 -39.61
N GLY A 11 18.50 -32.62 -40.30
CA GLY A 11 17.16 -32.06 -40.46
C GLY A 11 16.48 -31.95 -39.10
N ARG A 12 16.21 -30.72 -38.66
CA ARG A 12 15.60 -30.43 -37.37
C ARG A 12 14.13 -30.88 -37.34
N LEU A 13 13.89 -31.73 -36.36
CA LEU A 13 12.67 -32.02 -35.61
C LEU A 13 11.54 -30.99 -35.73
N ALA A 14 10.35 -31.52 -36.00
CA ALA A 14 9.08 -30.94 -35.63
C ALA A 14 9.05 -30.63 -34.12
N LEU A 15 8.85 -29.35 -33.77
CA LEU A 15 8.39 -28.93 -32.45
C LEU A 15 7.50 -27.69 -32.64
N GLY A 16 6.20 -27.84 -32.40
CA GLY A 16 5.25 -26.74 -32.42
C GLY A 16 5.42 -25.78 -31.23
N PRO A 17 5.04 -24.50 -31.35
CA PRO A 17 5.05 -23.56 -30.25
C PRO A 17 3.72 -23.69 -29.47
N ALA A 18 3.60 -24.73 -28.67
CA ALA A 18 2.54 -24.85 -27.69
C ALA A 18 3.17 -25.29 -26.36
N CYS A 19 3.61 -24.30 -25.57
CA CYS A 19 3.77 -24.36 -24.10
C CYS A 19 4.34 -23.01 -23.61
N VAL A 20 3.51 -21.97 -23.58
CA VAL A 20 3.74 -20.80 -22.72
C VAL A 20 2.69 -20.83 -21.63
N VAL A 21 2.83 -21.72 -20.66
CA VAL A 21 2.04 -21.67 -19.43
C VAL A 21 2.91 -22.21 -18.30
N LEU A 22 2.93 -21.48 -17.18
CA LEU A 22 3.43 -21.84 -15.83
C LEU A 22 4.87 -21.44 -15.46
N LEU A 23 5.10 -20.13 -15.36
CA LEU A 23 6.13 -19.55 -14.46
C LEU A 23 5.58 -18.39 -13.60
N MET A 24 4.28 -18.43 -13.23
CA MET A 24 3.63 -17.35 -12.45
C MET A 24 3.10 -17.78 -11.07
N THR A 25 3.46 -18.96 -10.56
CA THR A 25 2.92 -19.47 -9.28
C THR A 25 3.80 -19.18 -8.06
N SER A 26 5.04 -18.70 -8.23
CA SER A 26 5.92 -18.35 -7.11
C SER A 26 5.90 -16.87 -6.73
N ALA A 27 5.39 -15.98 -7.60
CA ALA A 27 5.33 -14.54 -7.32
C ALA A 27 4.17 -14.15 -6.37
N ALA A 28 3.07 -14.91 -6.37
CA ALA A 28 1.91 -14.62 -5.53
C ALA A 28 2.24 -14.68 -4.03
N PHE A 29 2.96 -15.72 -3.58
CA PHE A 29 3.26 -15.91 -2.16
C PHE A 29 4.23 -14.87 -1.57
N ALA A 30 5.14 -14.31 -2.37
CA ALA A 30 6.03 -13.24 -1.93
C ALA A 30 5.31 -11.88 -1.82
N GLN A 31 4.30 -11.66 -2.68
CA GLN A 31 3.43 -10.49 -2.58
C GLN A 31 2.51 -10.59 -1.35
N ASP A 32 1.96 -11.76 -1.05
CA ASP A 32 1.09 -11.99 0.12
C ASP A 32 1.77 -11.70 1.46
N ALA A 33 3.01 -12.15 1.65
CA ALA A 33 3.75 -11.92 2.90
C ALA A 33 4.03 -10.42 3.14
N LYS A 34 4.32 -9.67 2.07
CA LYS A 34 4.57 -8.23 2.12
C LYS A 34 3.27 -7.44 2.35
N VAL A 35 2.19 -7.81 1.67
CA VAL A 35 0.86 -7.22 1.85
C VAL A 35 0.40 -7.39 3.30
N GLY A 36 0.53 -8.59 3.87
CA GLY A 36 0.16 -8.84 5.26
C GLY A 36 0.98 -8.05 6.28
N ALA A 37 2.26 -7.76 6.01
CA ALA A 37 3.10 -6.93 6.86
C ALA A 37 2.70 -5.45 6.81
N VAL A 38 2.49 -4.91 5.60
CA VAL A 38 2.03 -3.51 5.41
C VAL A 38 0.65 -3.32 6.04
N GLN A 39 -0.29 -4.26 5.83
CA GLN A 39 -1.61 -4.23 6.45
C GLN A 39 -1.52 -4.07 7.98
N ARG A 40 -0.70 -4.89 8.65
CA ARG A 40 -0.52 -4.80 10.11
C ARG A 40 0.11 -3.48 10.54
N GLN A 41 1.08 -2.97 9.79
CA GLN A 41 1.70 -1.66 10.06
C GLN A 41 0.68 -0.54 9.94
N VAL A 42 -0.12 -0.51 8.87
CA VAL A 42 -1.15 0.50 8.66
C VAL A 42 -2.25 0.41 9.72
N SER A 43 -2.73 -0.79 10.07
CA SER A 43 -3.68 -0.96 11.17
C SER A 43 -3.11 -0.56 12.54
N GLY A 44 -1.82 -0.85 12.79
CA GLY A 44 -1.14 -0.40 14.01
C GLY A 44 -0.98 1.12 14.06
N ALA A 45 -0.68 1.73 12.91
CA ALA A 45 -0.62 3.18 12.76
C ALA A 45 -2.00 3.82 12.96
N GLU A 46 -3.10 3.21 12.48
CA GLU A 46 -4.47 3.70 12.70
C GLU A 46 -4.75 3.90 14.19
N ALA A 47 -4.48 2.88 15.01
CA ALA A 47 -4.68 2.95 16.45
C ALA A 47 -3.82 4.04 17.11
N ARG A 48 -2.59 4.24 16.64
CA ARG A 48 -1.69 5.30 17.12
C ARG A 48 -2.18 6.69 16.70
N VAL A 49 -2.68 6.86 15.48
CA VAL A 49 -3.28 8.12 14.99
C VAL A 49 -4.47 8.48 15.87
N VAL A 50 -5.39 7.54 16.11
CA VAL A 50 -6.55 7.77 16.99
C VAL A 50 -6.11 8.24 18.38
N LYS A 51 -5.13 7.55 18.99
CA LYS A 51 -4.60 7.93 20.30
C LYS A 51 -3.99 9.34 20.29
N ALA A 52 -3.22 9.67 19.25
CA ALA A 52 -2.57 10.97 19.13
C ALA A 52 -3.58 12.11 18.86
N LEU A 53 -4.62 11.84 18.06
CA LEU A 53 -5.75 12.75 17.87
C LEU A 53 -6.45 13.06 19.19
N SER A 54 -6.79 12.03 19.98
CA SER A 54 -7.42 12.23 21.30
C SER A 54 -6.54 13.03 22.27
N ALA A 55 -5.21 12.84 22.19
CA ALA A 55 -4.26 13.61 22.99
C ALA A 55 -3.93 14.99 22.42
N LYS A 56 -4.42 15.34 21.21
CA LYS A 56 -4.02 16.53 20.44
C LYS A 56 -2.50 16.65 20.31
N ASP A 57 -1.83 15.52 20.12
CA ASP A 57 -0.37 15.43 20.04
C ASP A 57 0.09 15.52 18.58
N SER A 58 0.29 16.76 18.11
CA SER A 58 0.74 17.03 16.75
C SER A 58 2.11 16.43 16.43
N LYS A 59 3.01 16.33 17.42
CA LYS A 59 4.35 15.76 17.23
C LYS A 59 4.26 14.27 16.96
N THR A 60 3.44 13.55 17.73
CA THR A 60 3.20 12.13 17.49
C THR A 60 2.47 11.89 16.17
N LEU A 61 1.49 12.73 15.81
CA LEU A 61 0.82 12.66 14.50
C LEU A 61 1.80 12.82 13.34
N SER A 62 2.65 13.85 13.38
CA SER A 62 3.68 14.09 12.37
C SER A 62 4.70 12.94 12.26
N ALA A 63 5.09 12.36 13.40
CA ALA A 63 5.98 11.19 13.43
C ALA A 63 5.34 9.95 12.78
N ILE A 64 4.04 9.71 13.02
CA ILE A 64 3.31 8.63 12.36
C ILE A 64 3.20 8.89 10.86
N GLY A 65 2.89 10.13 10.44
CA GLY A 65 2.87 10.50 9.03
C GLY A 65 4.22 10.24 8.34
N SER A 66 5.33 10.56 9.00
CA SER A 66 6.69 10.31 8.49
C SER A 66 7.02 8.81 8.41
N GLU A 67 6.55 8.01 9.36
CA GLU A 67 6.70 6.54 9.34
C GLU A 67 5.95 5.91 8.16
N LEU A 68 4.69 6.32 7.95
CA LEU A 68 3.88 5.91 6.81
C LEU A 68 4.47 6.41 5.48
N GLY A 69 5.10 7.60 5.49
CA GLY A 69 5.86 8.14 4.36
C GLY A 69 6.88 7.16 3.78
N LYS A 70 7.59 6.41 4.63
CA LYS A 70 8.56 5.40 4.19
C LYS A 70 7.91 4.22 3.47
N ILE A 71 6.68 3.85 3.87
CA ILE A 71 5.90 2.80 3.19
C ILE A 71 5.51 3.28 1.79
N ILE A 72 5.06 4.54 1.69
CA ILE A 72 4.66 5.19 0.44
C ILE A 72 5.86 5.31 -0.51
N GLU A 73 7.00 5.77 0.00
CA GLU A 73 8.25 5.88 -0.77
C GLU A 73 8.69 4.51 -1.32
N ALA A 74 8.65 3.48 -0.47
CA ALA A 74 8.92 2.11 -0.93
C ALA A 74 7.89 1.62 -1.97
N ALA A 75 6.65 2.12 -1.95
CA ALA A 75 5.63 1.81 -2.96
C ALA A 75 5.86 2.56 -4.28
N LEU A 76 6.28 3.83 -4.20
CA LEU A 76 6.65 4.63 -5.36
C LEU A 76 7.87 4.03 -6.07
N GLN A 77 8.92 3.65 -5.34
CA GLN A 77 10.09 2.98 -5.90
C GLN A 77 9.69 1.70 -6.66
N ARG A 78 8.80 0.88 -6.09
CA ARG A 78 8.29 -0.30 -6.80
C ARG A 78 7.57 0.03 -8.09
N ARG A 79 6.81 1.13 -8.12
CA ARG A 79 6.10 1.58 -9.31
C ARG A 79 7.08 2.06 -10.38
N GLU A 80 8.14 2.74 -9.98
CA GLU A 80 9.22 3.16 -10.88
C GLU A 80 9.97 1.97 -11.47
N ASP A 81 10.16 0.90 -10.68
CA ASP A 81 10.75 -0.37 -11.12
C ASP A 81 9.80 -1.22 -11.99
N GLY A 82 8.64 -0.69 -12.39
CA GLY A 82 7.65 -1.36 -13.25
C GLY A 82 6.62 -2.22 -12.50
N GLY A 83 6.59 -2.15 -11.17
CA GLY A 83 5.58 -2.77 -10.32
C GLY A 83 4.29 -1.93 -10.18
N SER A 84 3.40 -2.38 -9.29
CA SER A 84 2.14 -1.69 -8.99
C SER A 84 2.05 -1.23 -7.53
N VAL A 85 1.26 -0.18 -7.31
CA VAL A 85 0.87 0.30 -5.98
C VAL A 85 -0.32 -0.55 -5.52
N SER A 86 -0.23 -1.12 -4.33
CA SER A 86 -1.29 -1.96 -3.77
C SER A 86 -2.35 -1.14 -3.03
N ALA A 87 -3.50 -1.75 -2.75
CA ALA A 87 -4.53 -1.14 -1.89
C ALA A 87 -3.99 -0.79 -0.49
N CYS A 88 -3.06 -1.58 0.06
CA CYS A 88 -2.44 -1.29 1.35
C CYS A 88 -1.48 -0.09 1.30
N ASP A 89 -0.82 0.13 0.17
CA ASP A 89 -0.01 1.33 -0.04
C ASP A 89 -0.89 2.59 -0.13
N MET A 90 -2.06 2.49 -0.78
CA MET A 90 -3.06 3.57 -0.79
C MET A 90 -3.64 3.83 0.60
N ALA A 91 -3.91 2.79 1.39
CA ALA A 91 -4.36 2.95 2.77
C ALA A 91 -3.30 3.65 3.63
N ALA A 92 -2.01 3.31 3.46
CA ALA A 92 -0.91 4.02 4.10
C ALA A 92 -0.86 5.50 3.70
N HIS A 93 -1.09 5.79 2.41
CA HIS A 93 -1.12 7.15 1.88
C HIS A 93 -2.24 7.99 2.49
N SER A 94 -3.48 7.49 2.44
CA SER A 94 -4.65 8.16 3.01
C SER A 94 -4.48 8.39 4.52
N LEU A 95 -3.95 7.42 5.26
CA LEU A 95 -3.67 7.58 6.69
C LEU A 95 -2.55 8.57 6.98
N ALA A 96 -1.49 8.60 6.17
CA ALA A 96 -0.41 9.56 6.31
C ALA A 96 -0.91 10.99 6.11
N PHE A 97 -1.76 11.20 5.10
CA PHE A 97 -2.37 12.49 4.84
C PHE A 97 -3.25 12.92 6.01
N VAL A 98 -4.07 12.02 6.58
CA VAL A 98 -4.83 12.32 7.80
C VAL A 98 -3.90 12.74 8.93
N ALA A 99 -2.81 12.00 9.17
CA ALA A 99 -1.90 12.28 10.27
C ALA A 99 -1.23 13.66 10.13
N VAL A 100 -0.77 14.01 8.93
CA VAL A 100 -0.12 15.31 8.66
C VAL A 100 -1.12 16.46 8.72
N SER A 101 -2.26 16.35 8.02
CA SER A 101 -3.30 17.40 8.03
C SER A 101 -3.87 17.61 9.44
N ALA A 102 -4.02 16.53 10.21
CA ALA A 102 -4.42 16.65 11.61
C ALA A 102 -3.34 17.25 12.50
N ALA A 103 -2.05 16.90 12.30
CA ALA A 103 -0.94 17.49 13.04
C ALA A 103 -0.92 19.02 12.84
N ASP A 104 -1.02 19.47 11.58
CA ASP A 104 -1.01 20.88 11.22
C ASP A 104 -2.28 21.58 11.70
N GLY A 105 -3.44 20.94 11.60
CA GLY A 105 -4.69 21.54 12.05
C GLY A 105 -4.79 21.65 13.58
N VAL A 106 -4.16 20.75 14.34
CA VAL A 106 -4.08 20.83 15.81
C VAL A 106 -3.29 22.06 16.28
N ILE A 107 -2.22 22.42 15.56
CA ILE A 107 -1.39 23.59 15.89
C ILE A 107 -1.90 24.89 15.26
N SER A 108 -2.72 24.79 14.22
CA SER A 108 -3.31 25.93 13.52
C SER A 108 -4.51 26.54 14.25
N LYS A 109 -4.89 27.77 13.84
CA LYS A 109 -6.05 28.51 14.38
C LYS A 109 -6.90 29.09 13.25
N GLY A 110 -8.15 29.41 13.57
CA GLY A 110 -9.07 30.06 12.62
C GLY A 110 -9.45 29.17 11.43
N GLU A 111 -9.58 29.78 10.25
CA GLU A 111 -9.99 29.11 9.01
C GLU A 111 -9.00 28.02 8.56
N ALA A 112 -7.69 28.23 8.76
CA ALA A 112 -6.66 27.25 8.42
C ALA A 112 -6.88 25.93 9.19
N ARG A 113 -7.20 26.00 10.49
CA ARG A 113 -7.55 24.81 11.28
C ARG A 113 -8.77 24.10 10.70
N LYS A 114 -9.80 24.84 10.32
CA LYS A 114 -11.04 24.26 9.78
C LYS A 114 -10.76 23.50 8.47
N LEU A 115 -10.06 24.13 7.53
CA LEU A 115 -9.70 23.51 6.26
C LEU A 115 -8.87 22.23 6.45
N LEU A 116 -7.84 22.29 7.30
CA LEU A 116 -6.98 21.14 7.58
C LEU A 116 -7.74 19.97 8.25
N MET A 117 -8.69 20.28 9.13
CA MET A 117 -9.54 19.27 9.76
C MET A 117 -10.55 18.67 8.78
N ASP A 118 -11.11 19.48 7.87
CA ASP A 118 -12.01 19.01 6.81
C ASP A 118 -11.27 18.11 5.81
N ASP A 119 -10.04 18.48 5.42
CA ASP A 119 -9.15 17.67 4.59
C ASP A 119 -8.80 16.34 5.28
N ALA A 120 -8.48 16.38 6.57
CA ALA A 120 -8.25 15.18 7.37
C ALA A 120 -9.51 14.29 7.44
N LEU A 121 -10.71 14.89 7.55
CA LEU A 121 -11.97 14.14 7.56
C LEU A 121 -12.24 13.47 6.21
N ALA A 122 -12.03 14.17 5.10
CA ALA A 122 -12.16 13.61 3.75
C ALA A 122 -11.20 12.43 3.57
N ALA A 123 -9.92 12.61 3.91
CA ALA A 123 -8.93 11.56 3.81
C ALA A 123 -9.19 10.38 4.76
N SER A 124 -9.85 10.61 5.91
CA SER A 124 -10.26 9.50 6.80
C SER A 124 -11.32 8.59 6.17
N SER A 125 -12.18 9.15 5.32
CA SER A 125 -13.17 8.38 4.55
C SER A 125 -12.49 7.57 3.45
N ASP A 126 -11.47 8.12 2.79
CA ASP A 126 -10.72 7.39 1.77
C ASP A 126 -9.85 6.30 2.38
N PHE A 127 -9.20 6.58 3.52
CA PHE A 127 -8.53 5.57 4.34
C PHE A 127 -9.46 4.40 4.67
N GLN A 128 -10.70 4.66 5.08
CA GLN A 128 -11.65 3.60 5.38
C GLN A 128 -11.88 2.68 4.16
N LYS A 129 -12.05 3.24 2.96
CA LYS A 129 -12.26 2.47 1.72
C LYS A 129 -11.00 1.70 1.33
N ASP A 130 -9.85 2.36 1.37
CA ASP A 130 -8.56 1.79 0.99
C ASP A 130 -8.16 0.67 1.95
N MET A 131 -8.40 0.85 3.25
CA MET A 131 -8.08 -0.14 4.27
C MET A 131 -9.01 -1.36 4.17
N GLN A 132 -10.29 -1.19 3.82
CA GLN A 132 -11.17 -2.31 3.50
C GLN A 132 -10.71 -3.09 2.26
N ALA A 133 -10.18 -2.40 1.25
CA ALA A 133 -9.58 -3.07 0.08
C ALA A 133 -8.27 -3.78 0.45
N CYS A 134 -7.46 -3.17 1.31
CA CYS A 134 -6.24 -3.77 1.86
C CYS A 134 -6.53 -5.02 2.68
N ASP A 135 -7.54 -5.01 3.55
CA ASP A 135 -7.97 -6.17 4.33
C ASP A 135 -8.37 -7.33 3.42
N LYS A 136 -9.16 -7.06 2.37
CA LYS A 136 -9.54 -8.06 1.36
C LYS A 136 -8.30 -8.64 0.67
N LEU A 137 -7.37 -7.78 0.28
CA LEU A 137 -6.12 -8.20 -0.36
C LEU A 137 -5.23 -9.03 0.58
N ALA A 138 -5.24 -8.73 1.88
CA ALA A 138 -4.45 -9.41 2.90
C ALA A 138 -5.14 -10.67 3.49
N GLY A 139 -6.33 -11.05 2.98
CA GLY A 139 -7.12 -12.15 3.53
C GLY A 139 -7.59 -11.91 4.97
N LYS A 140 -7.76 -10.64 5.37
CA LYS A 140 -8.25 -10.23 6.69
C LYS A 140 -9.75 -9.96 6.67
N PRO A 141 -10.45 -10.21 7.79
CA PRO A 141 -11.84 -9.80 7.91
C PRO A 141 -11.92 -8.28 7.78
N ALA A 142 -12.75 -7.79 6.86
CA ALA A 142 -12.92 -6.37 6.63
C ALA A 142 -13.41 -5.68 7.92
N ALA A 143 -12.55 -4.86 8.51
CA ALA A 143 -12.94 -4.06 9.66
C ALA A 143 -13.58 -2.73 9.20
N GLY A 144 -14.32 -2.09 10.11
CA GLY A 144 -15.04 -0.86 9.78
C GLY A 144 -14.12 0.34 9.52
N HIS A 145 -12.89 0.36 10.06
CA HIS A 145 -11.89 1.45 9.94
C HIS A 145 -12.43 2.89 10.10
N THR A 146 -13.51 3.06 10.88
CA THR A 146 -14.16 4.36 11.14
C THR A 146 -13.52 5.13 12.29
N SER A 147 -12.52 4.55 12.96
CA SER A 147 -11.99 5.04 14.24
C SER A 147 -11.35 6.42 14.10
N VAL A 148 -10.58 6.63 13.04
CA VAL A 148 -9.90 7.89 12.73
C VAL A 148 -10.91 9.00 12.44
N GLY A 149 -11.89 8.74 11.58
CA GLY A 149 -12.95 9.72 11.27
C GLY A 149 -13.82 10.05 12.49
N LYS A 150 -14.02 9.12 13.42
CA LYS A 150 -14.70 9.41 14.69
C LYS A 150 -13.84 10.29 15.60
N ALA A 151 -12.55 10.02 15.70
CA ALA A 151 -11.63 10.81 16.50
C ALA A 151 -11.51 12.25 15.99
N LEU A 152 -11.46 12.45 14.66
CA LEU A 152 -11.43 13.78 14.06
C LEU A 152 -12.69 14.61 14.33
N ARG A 153 -13.88 14.00 14.26
CA ARG A 153 -15.15 14.71 14.56
C ARG A 153 -15.30 15.11 16.03
N ALA A 154 -14.47 14.57 16.92
CA ALA A 154 -14.50 14.90 18.34
C ALA A 154 -13.60 16.10 18.71
N LEU A 155 -12.85 16.67 17.75
CA LEU A 155 -11.89 17.76 17.95
C LEU A 155 -12.45 19.16 17.70
#